data_AF-A0A0E3L1X9-F1
#
_entry.id   AF-A0A0E3L1X9-F1
#
_cell.length_a   1.000
_cell.length_b   1.000
_cell.length_c   1.000
_cell.angle_alpha   90.00
_cell.angle_beta   90.00
_cell.angle_gamma   90.00
#
_symmetry.space_group_name_H-M   'P 1'
#
loop_
_entity.id
_entity.type
_entity.pdbx_description
1 polymer ?
#
loop_
_entity_poly.entity_id
_entity_poly.type
_entity_poly.pdbx_seq_one_letter_code
_entity_poly.pdbx_strand_id
1 'polypeptide(L)'
;MANVPLKNRMYGYELSGSEYQLIFEKDNMGYVRYTDKKNGIFCLDPSPFLNDPRNEIYVIRDRRTCDLPPKGQLIEATVSETERFNEVANNEIQSTMIKYVSGWQFVDPNKIRSNRLLNKEEFLDYMAIPFAKKSSKEEKYFWEHIAFAMGLYCVSSPQLFDFEPGGINTIVMGKDIGRSDWNIFKRVANVVPKEFRNSTYPNFYKSLETPEQPCPVNSTEVNLAYFNIKEVPIHIPMPLDVEFRSYLSYKDELIDSLPLARGFMLDALLFQPQISDKLQRRIDEAMYFVMEEIIHADALPYQQDIGSVIPKLTTAFARLDTQTNVTLENLNEGKFLWADLMTQTKHVVTAGVDIDVLYRRTPYEIRLLGDLKEIDETGVILTIENIKKHTKIPEWEVEKALKRLSTSGYIYYKCDGTIGIIEF
;
A
#
# COMPACT_ATOMS: atom_id res chain seq x y z
N MET A 1 -9.45 -4.42 -24.44
CA MET A 1 -8.36 -5.41 -24.55
C MET A 1 -8.43 -6.35 -23.35
N ALA A 2 -8.11 -7.63 -23.51
CA ALA A 2 -8.10 -8.58 -22.38
C ALA A 2 -7.00 -8.18 -21.38
N ASN A 3 -7.27 -8.28 -20.07
CA ASN A 3 -6.27 -8.02 -19.03
C ASN A 3 -5.05 -8.95 -19.21
N VAL A 4 -3.99 -8.41 -19.80
CA VAL A 4 -2.70 -9.08 -19.99
C VAL A 4 -2.18 -9.54 -18.63
N PRO A 5 -1.79 -10.82 -18.47
CA PRO A 5 -1.31 -11.32 -17.20
C PRO A 5 -0.10 -10.52 -16.70
N LEU A 6 -0.04 -10.23 -15.40
CA LEU A 6 1.03 -9.39 -14.80
C LEU A 6 2.44 -9.93 -15.09
N LYS A 7 2.59 -11.26 -15.19
CA LYS A 7 3.88 -11.92 -15.51
C LYS A 7 4.17 -12.04 -17.00
N ASN A 8 3.23 -11.70 -17.88
CA ASN A 8 3.36 -11.91 -19.32
C ASN A 8 3.10 -10.59 -20.07
N ARG A 9 4.03 -9.65 -19.93
CA ARG A 9 4.00 -8.34 -20.59
C ARG A 9 5.03 -8.36 -21.70
N MET A 10 4.54 -8.61 -22.91
CA MET A 10 5.38 -8.81 -24.10
C MET A 10 5.58 -7.52 -24.90
N TYR A 11 4.71 -6.52 -24.71
CA TYR A 11 4.79 -5.26 -25.42
C TYR A 11 5.35 -4.15 -24.53
N GLY A 12 6.28 -3.34 -25.08
CA GLY A 12 7.01 -2.33 -24.32
C GLY A 12 6.12 -1.29 -23.62
N TYR A 13 4.92 -0.99 -24.14
CA TYR A 13 3.97 -0.07 -23.51
C TYR A 13 3.31 -0.62 -22.24
N GLU A 14 3.46 -1.91 -21.96
CA GLU A 14 2.92 -2.59 -20.77
C GLU A 14 3.92 -2.64 -19.61
N LEU A 15 5.20 -2.34 -19.89
CA LEU A 15 6.25 -2.25 -18.89
C LEU A 15 6.13 -0.94 -18.13
N SER A 16 6.41 -1.00 -16.83
CA SER A 16 6.66 0.21 -16.06
C SER A 16 7.98 0.86 -16.51
N GLY A 17 8.18 2.14 -16.18
CA GLY A 17 9.42 2.84 -16.56
C GLY A 17 10.65 2.18 -15.95
N SER A 18 10.54 1.75 -14.69
CA SER A 18 11.64 1.06 -13.99
C SER A 18 11.91 -0.33 -14.59
N GLU A 19 10.86 -1.06 -14.98
CA GLU A 19 11.02 -2.38 -15.61
C GLU A 19 11.72 -2.26 -16.96
N TYR A 20 11.34 -1.28 -17.79
CA TYR A 20 12.00 -1.02 -19.07
C TYR A 20 13.50 -0.73 -18.87
N GLN A 21 13.82 0.15 -17.91
CA GLN A 21 15.21 0.51 -17.59
C GLN A 21 16.03 -0.70 -17.15
N LEU A 22 15.49 -1.55 -16.28
CA LEU A 22 16.19 -2.72 -15.76
C LEU A 22 16.36 -3.85 -16.79
N ILE A 23 15.45 -3.97 -17.76
CA ILE A 23 15.55 -4.97 -18.83
C ILE A 23 16.54 -4.51 -19.92
N PHE A 24 16.46 -3.24 -20.35
CA PHE A 24 17.10 -2.79 -21.60
C PHE A 24 18.28 -1.83 -21.41
N GLU A 25 18.38 -1.12 -20.28
CA GLU A 25 19.39 -0.07 -20.09
C GLU A 25 20.37 -0.33 -18.94
N LYS A 26 20.01 -1.21 -18.00
CA LYS A 26 20.84 -1.57 -16.85
C LYS A 26 21.23 -3.04 -16.89
N ASP A 27 22.52 -3.27 -16.75
CA ASP A 27 23.09 -4.60 -16.55
C ASP A 27 23.39 -4.84 -15.07
N ASN A 28 23.18 -6.07 -14.62
CA ASN A 28 23.51 -6.51 -13.26
C ASN A 28 22.80 -5.74 -12.15
N MET A 29 21.63 -5.19 -12.46
CA MET A 29 20.79 -4.48 -11.51
C MET A 29 19.38 -5.08 -11.55
N GLY A 30 18.76 -5.22 -10.40
CA GLY A 30 17.38 -5.71 -10.30
C GLY A 30 16.99 -6.19 -8.91
N TYR A 31 15.77 -6.69 -8.80
CA TYR A 31 15.17 -7.22 -7.58
C TYR A 31 15.58 -8.68 -7.37
N VAL A 32 16.08 -8.98 -6.18
CA VAL A 32 16.63 -10.32 -5.89
C VAL A 32 15.52 -11.37 -5.77
N ARG A 33 15.55 -12.37 -6.66
CA ARG A 33 14.76 -13.60 -6.53
C ARG A 33 15.66 -14.81 -6.42
N TYR A 34 15.61 -15.49 -5.27
CA TYR A 34 16.37 -16.72 -5.07
C TYR A 34 15.79 -17.89 -5.86
N THR A 35 16.65 -18.55 -6.63
CA THR A 35 16.41 -19.90 -7.18
C THR A 35 16.88 -20.95 -6.18
N ASP A 36 18.04 -20.70 -5.55
CA ASP A 36 18.56 -21.52 -4.45
C ASP A 36 19.32 -20.65 -3.43
N LYS A 37 18.65 -20.29 -2.33
CA LYS A 37 19.26 -19.49 -1.26
C LYS A 37 20.39 -20.24 -0.54
N LYS A 38 20.37 -21.58 -0.47
CA LYS A 38 21.40 -22.37 0.22
C LYS A 38 22.71 -22.38 -0.56
N ASN A 39 22.62 -22.39 -1.89
CA ASN A 39 23.77 -22.35 -2.79
C ASN A 39 24.13 -20.94 -3.27
N GLY A 40 23.37 -19.91 -2.87
CA GLY A 40 23.65 -18.52 -3.22
C GLY A 40 23.36 -18.19 -4.68
N ILE A 41 22.35 -18.88 -5.26
CA ILE A 41 21.93 -18.73 -6.65
C ILE A 41 20.65 -17.90 -6.69
N PHE A 42 20.69 -16.79 -7.43
CA PHE A 42 19.58 -15.86 -7.56
C PHE A 42 19.49 -15.25 -8.96
N CYS A 43 18.35 -14.63 -9.26
CA CYS A 43 18.11 -13.80 -10.43
C CYS A 43 17.92 -12.35 -9.98
N LEU A 44 18.15 -11.41 -10.90
CA LEU A 44 17.84 -10.00 -10.74
C LEU A 44 16.64 -9.68 -11.64
N ASP A 45 15.45 -9.63 -11.05
CA ASP A 45 14.21 -9.36 -11.77
C ASP A 45 14.00 -7.84 -11.98
N PRO A 46 13.35 -7.39 -13.06
CA PRO A 46 13.07 -5.98 -13.30
C PRO A 46 12.03 -5.37 -12.34
N SER A 47 11.21 -6.20 -11.70
CA SER A 47 10.35 -5.79 -10.58
C SER A 47 9.99 -7.02 -9.74
N PRO A 48 9.44 -6.85 -8.53
CA PRO A 48 8.85 -7.98 -7.79
C PRO A 48 7.67 -8.66 -8.53
N PHE A 49 7.19 -8.07 -9.63
CA PHE A 49 6.00 -8.47 -10.36
C PHE A 49 6.31 -9.13 -11.72
N LEU A 50 7.55 -9.02 -12.20
CA LEU A 50 7.98 -9.51 -13.51
C LEU A 50 9.32 -10.23 -13.38
N ASN A 51 9.40 -11.46 -13.87
CA ASN A 51 10.68 -12.16 -13.96
C ASN A 51 11.52 -11.56 -15.09
N ASP A 52 12.84 -11.55 -14.91
CA ASP A 52 13.75 -11.13 -15.98
C ASP A 52 13.58 -12.03 -17.23
N PRO A 53 13.38 -11.46 -18.43
CA PRO A 53 13.30 -12.24 -19.67
C PRO A 53 14.66 -12.79 -20.12
N ARG A 54 15.77 -12.27 -19.60
CA ARG A 54 17.13 -12.74 -19.91
C ARG A 54 17.39 -14.05 -19.17
N ASN A 55 17.97 -15.04 -19.86
CA ASN A 55 18.31 -16.33 -19.25
C ASN A 55 19.66 -16.24 -18.51
N GLU A 56 19.62 -15.57 -17.36
CA GLU A 56 20.80 -15.27 -16.55
C GLU A 56 20.60 -15.67 -15.09
N ILE A 57 21.67 -16.16 -14.46
CA ILE A 57 21.71 -16.44 -13.02
C ILE A 57 22.95 -15.82 -12.39
N TYR A 58 22.81 -15.41 -11.15
CA TYR A 58 23.87 -14.83 -10.32
C TYR A 58 24.25 -15.80 -9.22
N VAL A 59 25.56 -16.00 -9.02
CA VAL A 59 26.10 -17.00 -8.09
C VAL A 59 27.17 -16.39 -7.20
N ILE A 60 26.97 -16.47 -5.88
CA ILE A 60 28.00 -16.15 -4.88
C ILE A 60 28.75 -17.45 -4.52
N ARG A 61 29.98 -17.59 -5.03
CA ARG A 61 30.82 -18.78 -4.79
C ARG A 61 31.37 -18.84 -3.37
N ASP A 62 31.78 -17.69 -2.81
CA ASP A 62 32.39 -17.62 -1.49
C ASP A 62 31.64 -16.66 -0.57
N ARG A 63 30.97 -17.24 0.43
CA ARG A 63 30.21 -16.50 1.44
C ARG A 63 31.07 -15.86 2.52
N ARG A 64 32.37 -16.14 2.54
CA ARG A 64 33.31 -15.46 3.45
C ARG A 64 33.68 -14.08 2.94
N THR A 65 33.51 -13.83 1.64
CA THR A 65 33.93 -12.61 0.95
C THR A 65 32.76 -11.80 0.42
N CYS A 66 31.59 -12.40 0.21
CA CYS A 66 30.37 -11.70 -0.20
C CYS A 66 29.13 -12.25 0.52
N ASP A 67 28.40 -11.36 1.19
CA ASP A 67 27.14 -11.71 1.85
C ASP A 67 26.00 -11.95 0.85
N LEU A 68 25.01 -12.71 1.28
CA LEU A 68 23.80 -12.94 0.49
C LEU A 68 22.93 -11.68 0.43
N PRO A 69 22.53 -11.22 -0.78
CA PRO A 69 21.68 -10.05 -0.88
C PRO A 69 20.25 -10.34 -0.39
N PRO A 70 19.58 -9.37 0.23
CA PRO A 70 18.21 -9.59 0.73
C PRO A 70 17.23 -9.84 -0.41
N LYS A 71 16.34 -10.83 -0.21
CA LYS A 71 15.28 -11.17 -1.19
C LYS A 71 14.34 -9.98 -1.40
N GLY A 72 13.96 -9.74 -2.65
CA GLY A 72 12.99 -8.71 -3.01
C GLY A 72 13.50 -7.28 -2.91
N GLN A 73 14.79 -7.08 -2.64
CA GLN A 73 15.41 -5.76 -2.61
C GLN A 73 16.08 -5.46 -3.95
N LEU A 74 16.08 -4.18 -4.32
CA LEU A 74 16.75 -3.68 -5.51
C LEU A 74 18.25 -3.51 -5.24
N ILE A 75 19.07 -4.23 -6.00
CA ILE A 75 20.51 -4.18 -5.87
C ILE A 75 21.20 -3.97 -7.22
N GLU A 76 22.45 -3.54 -7.15
CA GLU A 76 23.42 -3.61 -8.24
C GLU A 76 24.51 -4.60 -7.82
N ALA A 77 24.77 -5.61 -8.66
CA ALA A 77 25.73 -6.66 -8.40
C ALA A 77 27.05 -6.38 -9.15
N THR A 78 28.17 -6.52 -8.44
CA THR A 78 29.50 -6.52 -9.01
C THR A 78 29.85 -7.93 -9.48
N VAL A 79 29.91 -8.10 -10.81
CA VAL A 79 30.22 -9.39 -11.45
C VAL A 79 31.71 -9.48 -11.71
N SER A 80 32.36 -10.52 -11.19
CA SER A 80 33.80 -10.77 -11.37
C SER A 80 34.08 -11.64 -12.61
N GLU A 81 33.21 -12.62 -12.87
CA GLU A 81 33.37 -13.59 -13.95
C GLU A 81 32.00 -13.89 -14.57
N THR A 82 31.98 -14.22 -15.85
CA THR A 82 30.76 -14.65 -16.55
C THR A 82 31.06 -15.88 -17.38
N GLU A 83 30.24 -16.90 -17.23
CA GLU A 83 30.36 -18.19 -17.91
C GLU A 83 29.07 -18.49 -18.66
N ARG A 84 29.17 -19.03 -19.87
CA ARG A 84 28.00 -19.45 -20.66
C ARG A 84 27.85 -20.96 -20.55
N PHE A 85 26.76 -21.41 -19.96
CA PHE A 85 26.41 -22.82 -19.87
C PHE A 85 25.36 -23.16 -20.93
N ASN A 86 25.66 -24.14 -21.79
CA ASN A 86 24.74 -24.62 -22.81
C ASN A 86 24.26 -26.01 -22.44
N GLU A 87 22.94 -26.17 -22.30
CA GLU A 87 22.28 -27.46 -22.09
C GLU A 87 21.50 -27.84 -23.35
N VAL A 88 21.54 -29.12 -23.71
CA VAL A 88 20.70 -29.66 -24.80
C VAL A 88 19.48 -30.29 -24.17
N ALA A 89 18.33 -29.64 -24.33
CA ALA A 89 17.03 -30.13 -23.86
C ALA A 89 16.05 -30.12 -25.03
N ASN A 90 15.31 -31.22 -25.24
CA ASN A 90 14.30 -31.36 -26.31
C ASN A 90 14.82 -31.01 -27.73
N ASN A 91 16.06 -31.39 -28.08
CA ASN A 91 16.73 -31.03 -29.34
C ASN A 91 16.95 -29.52 -29.57
N GLU A 92 16.79 -28.68 -28.55
CA GLU A 92 17.12 -27.27 -28.58
C GLU A 92 18.30 -26.98 -27.65
N ILE A 93 19.18 -26.05 -28.05
CA ILE A 93 20.29 -25.58 -27.21
C ILE A 93 19.74 -24.44 -26.34
N GLN A 94 19.60 -24.69 -25.05
CA GLN A 94 19.29 -23.66 -24.06
C GLN A 94 20.58 -23.12 -23.46
N SER A 95 20.80 -21.82 -23.61
CA SER A 95 22.00 -21.14 -23.15
C SER A 95 21.68 -20.28 -21.93
N THR A 96 22.28 -20.59 -20.79
CA THR A 96 22.17 -19.82 -19.54
C THR A 96 23.48 -19.10 -19.25
N MET A 97 23.41 -17.80 -18.99
CA MET A 97 24.57 -17.02 -18.57
C MET A 97 24.71 -17.05 -17.05
N ILE A 98 25.84 -17.55 -16.57
CA ILE A 98 26.19 -17.63 -15.15
C ILE A 98 27.11 -16.46 -14.81
N LYS A 99 26.66 -15.57 -13.94
CA LYS A 99 27.40 -14.39 -13.48
C LYS A 99 27.86 -14.61 -12.04
N TYR A 100 29.17 -14.63 -11.83
CA TYR A 100 29.77 -14.80 -10.51
C TYR A 100 29.91 -13.46 -9.81
N VAL A 101 29.34 -13.35 -8.62
CA VAL A 101 29.20 -12.08 -7.89
C VAL A 101 30.26 -11.99 -6.80
N SER A 102 31.00 -10.87 -6.80
CA SER A 102 32.01 -10.55 -5.79
C SER A 102 31.55 -9.50 -4.78
N GLY A 103 30.45 -8.80 -5.05
CA GLY A 103 29.86 -7.79 -4.18
C GLY A 103 28.53 -7.28 -4.71
N TRP A 104 27.79 -6.54 -3.89
CA TRP A 104 26.57 -5.85 -4.30
C TRP A 104 26.31 -4.64 -3.42
N GLN A 105 25.45 -3.74 -3.89
CA GLN A 105 24.99 -2.57 -3.14
C GLN A 105 23.51 -2.33 -3.36
N PHE A 106 22.85 -1.72 -2.37
CA PHE A 106 21.48 -1.23 -2.54
C PHE A 106 21.42 -0.09 -3.54
N VAL A 107 20.33 -0.05 -4.30
CA VAL A 107 20.06 1.01 -5.27
C VAL A 107 18.74 1.68 -4.88
N ASP A 108 18.76 3.01 -4.85
CA ASP A 108 17.53 3.81 -4.73
C ASP A 108 16.72 3.66 -6.03
N PRO A 109 15.45 3.24 -5.98
CA PRO A 109 14.58 3.14 -7.16
C PRO A 109 14.51 4.43 -8.01
N ASN A 110 14.76 5.61 -7.42
CA ASN A 110 14.84 6.86 -8.17
C ASN A 110 15.95 6.87 -9.23
N LYS A 111 17.02 6.06 -9.06
CA LYS A 111 18.13 5.98 -10.03
C LYS A 111 17.77 5.25 -11.32
N ILE A 112 16.70 4.44 -11.29
CA ILE A 112 16.19 3.69 -12.45
C ILE A 112 14.86 4.26 -12.97
N ARG A 113 14.39 5.37 -12.39
CA ARG A 113 13.19 6.06 -12.84
C ARG A 113 13.54 7.02 -13.98
N SER A 114 13.77 6.47 -15.16
CA SER A 114 14.09 7.22 -16.38
C SER A 114 13.01 6.96 -17.46
N ASN A 115 12.61 8.01 -18.18
CA ASN A 115 11.41 8.07 -19.04
C ASN A 115 10.09 7.72 -18.32
N ARG A 116 9.57 8.68 -17.52
CA ARG A 116 8.18 8.62 -17.05
C ARG A 116 7.26 8.71 -18.26
N LEU A 117 6.62 7.60 -18.63
CA LEU A 117 5.51 7.62 -19.59
C LEU A 117 4.29 8.36 -19.01
N LEU A 118 4.20 8.45 -17.68
CA LEU A 118 3.08 9.06 -16.97
C LEU A 118 3.55 9.69 -15.64
N ASN A 119 3.08 10.89 -15.30
CA ASN A 119 3.38 11.60 -14.04
C ASN A 119 2.22 11.50 -13.01
N LYS A 120 2.40 12.05 -11.81
CA LYS A 120 1.39 11.98 -10.72
C LYS A 120 0.07 12.61 -11.17
N GLU A 121 0.13 13.76 -11.83
CA GLU A 121 -1.04 14.50 -12.27
C GLU A 121 -1.83 13.72 -13.31
N GLU A 122 -1.16 13.13 -14.30
CA GLU A 122 -1.76 12.27 -15.32
C GLU A 122 -2.36 10.99 -14.72
N PHE A 123 -1.77 10.46 -13.64
CA PHE A 123 -2.29 9.29 -12.92
C PHE A 123 -3.59 9.63 -12.19
N LEU A 124 -3.62 10.79 -11.55
CA LEU A 124 -4.81 11.30 -10.89
C LEU A 124 -5.89 11.70 -11.90
N ASP A 125 -5.51 12.21 -13.07
CA ASP A 125 -6.43 12.45 -14.18
C ASP A 125 -7.07 11.13 -14.67
N TYR A 126 -6.31 10.03 -14.73
CA TYR A 126 -6.87 8.71 -15.00
C TYR A 126 -7.93 8.32 -13.96
N MET A 127 -7.66 8.54 -12.67
CA MET A 127 -8.65 8.29 -11.60
C MET A 127 -9.90 9.15 -11.77
N ALA A 128 -9.72 10.34 -12.34
CA ALA A 128 -10.78 11.32 -12.52
C ALA A 128 -11.60 11.18 -13.82
N ILE A 129 -11.19 10.32 -14.76
CA ILE A 129 -11.84 10.14 -16.07
C ILE A 129 -13.38 10.07 -15.99
N PRO A 130 -14.00 9.33 -15.05
CA PRO A 130 -15.46 9.21 -14.99
C PRO A 130 -16.19 10.47 -14.49
N PHE A 131 -15.51 11.41 -13.83
CA PHE A 131 -16.18 12.55 -13.20
C PHE A 131 -16.47 13.67 -14.20
N ALA A 132 -17.61 14.33 -14.03
CA ALA A 132 -17.93 15.53 -14.79
C ALA A 132 -17.19 16.74 -14.19
N LYS A 133 -16.12 17.21 -14.87
CA LYS A 133 -15.30 18.37 -14.45
C LYS A 133 -16.04 19.73 -14.51
N LYS A 134 -17.27 19.77 -15.06
CA LYS A 134 -18.18 20.94 -15.08
C LYS A 134 -19.61 20.49 -14.77
N SER A 135 -20.26 21.15 -13.80
CA SER A 135 -21.61 20.83 -13.30
C SER A 135 -22.31 22.16 -13.10
N SER A 136 -23.61 22.09 -13.27
CA SER A 136 -24.55 23.14 -12.90
C SER A 136 -24.54 23.54 -11.41
N LYS A 137 -23.79 22.83 -10.54
CA LYS A 137 -23.65 23.10 -9.10
C LYS A 137 -22.22 23.55 -8.79
N GLU A 138 -21.94 24.82 -9.00
CA GLU A 138 -20.59 25.44 -8.92
C GLU A 138 -19.90 25.30 -7.54
N GLU A 139 -20.60 24.91 -6.47
CA GLU A 139 -20.06 24.85 -5.09
C GLU A 139 -19.73 23.43 -4.57
N LYS A 140 -19.90 22.36 -5.37
CA LYS A 140 -19.73 20.96 -4.90
C LYS A 140 -18.64 20.16 -5.64
N TYR A 141 -17.56 20.82 -6.00
CA TYR A 141 -16.48 20.24 -6.79
C TYR A 141 -15.38 19.67 -5.91
N PHE A 142 -15.47 18.38 -5.59
CA PHE A 142 -14.47 17.64 -4.80
C PHE A 142 -13.97 16.37 -5.50
N TRP A 143 -14.15 16.27 -6.82
CA TRP A 143 -13.71 15.08 -7.57
C TRP A 143 -12.20 14.91 -7.49
N GLU A 144 -11.45 16.00 -7.32
CA GLU A 144 -10.01 16.01 -7.09
C GLU A 144 -9.68 15.20 -5.84
N HIS A 145 -10.37 15.46 -4.71
CA HIS A 145 -10.15 14.73 -3.46
C HIS A 145 -10.50 13.24 -3.59
N ILE A 146 -11.56 12.93 -4.32
CA ILE A 146 -11.93 11.54 -4.62
C ILE A 146 -10.87 10.87 -5.52
N ALA A 147 -10.38 11.57 -6.55
CA ALA A 147 -9.32 11.07 -7.43
C ALA A 147 -8.02 10.83 -6.65
N PHE A 148 -7.65 11.73 -5.74
CA PHE A 148 -6.56 11.51 -4.80
C PHE A 148 -6.79 10.30 -3.92
N ALA A 149 -7.95 10.16 -3.29
CA ALA A 149 -8.26 8.99 -2.47
C ALA A 149 -8.15 7.68 -3.26
N MET A 150 -8.66 7.67 -4.50
CA MET A 150 -8.54 6.52 -5.40
C MET A 150 -7.09 6.24 -5.78
N GLY A 151 -6.30 7.28 -6.01
CA GLY A 151 -4.86 7.20 -6.23
C GLY A 151 -4.14 6.55 -5.05
N LEU A 152 -4.37 7.03 -3.82
CA LEU A 152 -3.79 6.49 -2.59
C LEU A 152 -4.20 5.04 -2.34
N TYR A 153 -5.47 4.69 -2.58
CA TYR A 153 -5.92 3.30 -2.53
C TYR A 153 -5.14 2.41 -3.51
N CYS A 154 -4.89 2.89 -4.74
CA CYS A 154 -4.19 2.12 -5.77
C CYS A 154 -2.68 2.02 -5.53
N VAL A 155 -2.02 3.07 -5.02
CA VAL A 155 -0.58 3.00 -4.71
C VAL A 155 -0.30 2.37 -3.34
N SER A 156 -1.32 2.23 -2.50
CA SER A 156 -1.24 1.56 -1.19
C SER A 156 -0.28 2.26 -0.22
N SER A 157 -0.35 1.86 1.05
CA SER A 157 0.68 2.21 2.05
C SER A 157 1.70 1.06 2.14
N PRO A 158 3.01 1.34 2.26
CA PRO A 158 3.99 0.33 2.63
C PRO A 158 3.64 -0.36 3.95
N GLN A 159 4.18 -1.57 4.13
CA GLN A 159 4.24 -2.19 5.44
C GLN A 159 5.24 -1.43 6.31
N LEU A 160 4.76 -0.84 7.40
CA LEU A 160 5.62 -0.10 8.34
C LEU A 160 6.23 -1.02 9.40
N PHE A 161 5.53 -2.10 9.74
CA PHE A 161 5.91 -3.02 10.82
C PHE A 161 5.68 -4.47 10.41
N ASP A 162 6.52 -5.39 10.86
CA ASP A 162 6.40 -6.82 10.52
C ASP A 162 5.08 -7.46 10.96
N PHE A 163 4.47 -6.93 12.02
CA PHE A 163 3.26 -7.46 12.65
C PHE A 163 1.97 -6.81 12.15
N GLU A 164 2.04 -5.73 11.38
CA GLU A 164 0.88 -5.06 10.81
C GLU A 164 1.05 -4.92 9.29
N PRO A 165 0.13 -5.44 8.46
CA PRO A 165 0.21 -5.22 7.03
C PRO A 165 0.05 -3.74 6.71
N GLY A 166 0.73 -3.29 5.66
CA GLY A 166 0.44 -2.02 5.00
C GLY A 166 -0.90 -2.05 4.28
N GLY A 167 -1.10 -1.08 3.38
CA GLY A 167 -2.33 -0.94 2.59
C GLY A 167 -3.33 0.06 3.15
N ILE A 168 -4.30 0.39 2.31
CA ILE A 168 -5.34 1.37 2.56
C ILE A 168 -6.70 0.68 2.46
N ASN A 169 -7.42 0.67 3.59
CA ASN A 169 -8.86 0.43 3.59
C ASN A 169 -9.63 1.70 3.25
N THR A 170 -10.57 1.57 2.33
CA THR A 170 -11.46 2.66 1.91
C THR A 170 -12.92 2.23 1.93
N ILE A 171 -13.82 3.19 2.13
CA ILE A 171 -15.26 3.00 1.94
C ILE A 171 -15.73 3.86 0.77
N VAL A 172 -16.35 3.23 -0.20
CA VAL A 172 -17.04 3.89 -1.31
C VAL A 172 -18.47 4.16 -0.87
N MET A 173 -18.77 5.43 -0.65
CA MET A 173 -20.10 5.88 -0.27
C MET A 173 -20.84 6.37 -1.50
N GLY A 174 -21.77 5.55 -1.97
CA GLY A 174 -22.56 5.85 -3.16
C GLY A 174 -24.03 5.54 -2.95
N LYS A 175 -24.85 5.90 -3.94
CA LYS A 175 -26.28 5.56 -3.92
C LYS A 175 -26.45 4.06 -4.11
N ASP A 176 -27.18 3.41 -3.20
CA ASP A 176 -27.46 1.97 -3.28
C ASP A 176 -28.27 1.60 -4.53
N ILE A 177 -29.09 2.53 -5.03
CA ILE A 177 -29.98 2.31 -6.18
C ILE A 177 -29.15 2.05 -7.44
N GLY A 178 -29.15 0.80 -7.91
CA GLY A 178 -28.51 0.38 -9.16
C GLY A 178 -26.99 0.19 -9.09
N ARG A 179 -26.36 0.43 -7.93
CA ARG A 179 -24.91 0.25 -7.71
C ARG A 179 -24.03 0.94 -8.75
N SER A 180 -24.51 2.04 -9.34
CA SER A 180 -23.82 2.75 -10.42
C SER A 180 -22.43 3.19 -9.98
N ASP A 181 -22.36 3.78 -8.80
CA ASP A 181 -21.17 4.42 -8.25
C ASP A 181 -20.11 3.36 -7.91
N TRP A 182 -20.56 2.24 -7.33
CA TRP A 182 -19.71 1.08 -7.09
C TRP A 182 -19.11 0.49 -8.37
N ASN A 183 -19.92 0.39 -9.42
CA ASN A 183 -19.45 -0.11 -10.72
C ASN A 183 -18.51 0.89 -11.40
N ILE A 184 -18.65 2.20 -11.15
CA ILE A 184 -17.70 3.21 -11.63
C ILE A 184 -16.37 3.07 -10.89
N PHE A 185 -16.39 3.01 -9.56
CA PHE A 185 -15.19 2.75 -8.74
C PHE A 185 -14.44 1.50 -9.23
N LYS A 186 -15.13 0.35 -9.32
CA LYS A 186 -14.51 -0.90 -9.78
C LYS A 186 -13.92 -0.81 -11.19
N ARG A 187 -14.51 0.01 -12.07
CA ARG A 187 -14.00 0.20 -13.43
C ARG A 187 -12.67 0.93 -13.44
N VAL A 188 -12.53 2.00 -12.68
CA VAL A 188 -11.28 2.75 -12.54
C VAL A 188 -10.24 1.93 -11.79
N ALA A 189 -10.64 1.30 -10.67
CA ALA A 189 -9.79 0.43 -9.86
C ALA A 189 -9.28 -0.82 -10.59
N ASN A 190 -9.75 -1.12 -11.81
CA ASN A 190 -9.14 -2.14 -12.66
C ASN A 190 -7.72 -1.80 -13.14
N VAL A 191 -7.22 -0.60 -12.83
CA VAL A 191 -5.78 -0.30 -12.88
C VAL A 191 -4.98 -1.32 -12.07
N VAL A 192 -5.51 -1.75 -10.91
CA VAL A 192 -4.95 -2.83 -10.10
C VAL A 192 -4.98 -4.14 -10.89
N PRO A 193 -3.82 -4.81 -11.07
CA PRO A 193 -3.75 -6.10 -11.73
C PRO A 193 -4.66 -7.15 -11.07
N LYS A 194 -5.32 -7.99 -11.89
CA LYS A 194 -6.22 -9.05 -11.39
C LYS A 194 -5.51 -10.04 -10.46
N GLU A 195 -4.22 -10.24 -10.66
CA GLU A 195 -3.34 -11.11 -9.88
C GLU A 195 -3.27 -10.68 -8.42
N PHE A 196 -3.35 -9.38 -8.14
CA PHE A 196 -3.34 -8.85 -6.77
C PHE A 196 -4.61 -9.18 -5.99
N ARG A 197 -5.62 -9.80 -6.63
CA ARG A 197 -6.81 -10.34 -5.94
C ARG A 197 -6.57 -11.75 -5.37
N ASN A 198 -5.42 -12.36 -5.65
CA ASN A 198 -5.05 -13.67 -5.14
C ASN A 198 -4.32 -13.52 -3.79
N SER A 199 -4.73 -14.32 -2.80
CA SER A 199 -4.19 -14.35 -1.44
C SER A 199 -2.70 -14.72 -1.35
N THR A 200 -2.08 -15.16 -2.43
CA THR A 200 -0.64 -15.45 -2.48
C THR A 200 0.23 -14.25 -2.83
N TYR A 201 -0.35 -13.13 -3.25
CA TYR A 201 0.41 -11.95 -3.66
C TYR A 201 0.75 -11.05 -2.46
N PRO A 202 1.96 -10.47 -2.41
CA PRO A 202 2.36 -9.54 -1.35
C PRO A 202 1.44 -8.32 -1.26
N ASN A 203 1.06 -7.74 -2.41
CA ASN A 203 0.08 -6.67 -2.49
C ASN A 203 -1.30 -7.27 -2.81
N PHE A 204 -2.17 -7.33 -1.81
CA PHE A 204 -3.51 -7.90 -1.92
C PHE A 204 -4.58 -6.81 -2.01
N TYR A 205 -5.50 -6.94 -2.95
CA TYR A 205 -6.60 -6.01 -3.19
C TYR A 205 -7.92 -6.75 -3.28
N LYS A 206 -8.93 -6.27 -2.55
CA LYS A 206 -10.29 -6.82 -2.63
C LYS A 206 -11.34 -5.74 -2.54
N SER A 207 -12.36 -5.86 -3.37
CA SER A 207 -13.59 -5.07 -3.32
C SER A 207 -14.68 -5.89 -2.64
N LEU A 208 -15.34 -5.33 -1.62
CA LEU A 208 -16.18 -6.04 -0.67
C LEU A 208 -17.54 -5.36 -0.51
N GLU A 209 -18.58 -6.19 -0.40
CA GLU A 209 -19.96 -5.79 -0.07
C GLU A 209 -20.40 -6.43 1.26
N THR A 210 -19.43 -6.94 2.03
CA THR A 210 -19.61 -7.59 3.33
C THR A 210 -18.56 -7.05 4.31
N PRO A 211 -18.78 -7.13 5.64
CA PRO A 211 -17.84 -6.65 6.64
C PRO A 211 -16.63 -7.60 6.87
N GLU A 212 -16.36 -8.50 5.92
CA GLU A 212 -15.19 -9.38 6.00
C GLU A 212 -13.90 -8.58 5.97
N GLN A 213 -12.92 -8.93 6.80
CA GLN A 213 -11.60 -8.29 6.82
C GLN A 213 -10.51 -9.31 6.46
N PRO A 214 -10.43 -9.77 5.21
CA PRO A 214 -9.44 -10.75 4.79
C PRO A 214 -8.03 -10.19 4.94
N CYS A 215 -7.14 -10.98 5.54
CA CYS A 215 -5.74 -10.63 5.74
C CYS A 215 -4.89 -11.87 5.41
N PRO A 216 -4.53 -12.09 4.13
CA PRO A 216 -3.75 -13.27 3.74
C PRO A 216 -2.37 -13.29 4.41
N VAL A 217 -1.93 -14.47 4.83
CA VAL A 217 -0.68 -14.65 5.62
C VAL A 217 0.58 -14.16 4.89
N ASN A 218 0.60 -14.24 3.56
CA ASN A 218 1.78 -13.87 2.76
C ASN A 218 1.72 -12.44 2.22
N SER A 219 0.68 -11.66 2.58
CA SER A 219 0.49 -10.31 2.09
C SER A 219 1.13 -9.30 3.02
N THR A 220 2.08 -8.53 2.49
CA THR A 220 2.71 -7.40 3.19
C THR A 220 1.81 -6.16 3.16
N GLU A 221 0.97 -6.03 2.13
CA GLU A 221 0.04 -4.90 1.97
C GLU A 221 -1.35 -5.41 1.63
N VAL A 222 -2.37 -4.92 2.36
CA VAL A 222 -3.77 -5.36 2.24
C VAL A 222 -4.67 -4.15 2.00
N ASN A 223 -5.24 -4.05 0.80
CA ASN A 223 -6.05 -2.93 0.36
C ASN A 223 -7.51 -3.37 0.16
N LEU A 224 -8.40 -2.91 1.05
CA LEU A 224 -9.80 -3.32 1.04
C LEU A 224 -10.71 -2.13 0.71
N ALA A 225 -11.53 -2.27 -0.33
CA ALA A 225 -12.54 -1.29 -0.68
C ALA A 225 -13.92 -1.83 -0.32
N TYR A 226 -14.64 -1.17 0.57
CA TYR A 226 -15.98 -1.55 1.00
C TYR A 226 -17.03 -0.68 0.36
N PHE A 227 -18.16 -1.25 -0.07
CA PHE A 227 -19.30 -0.48 -0.54
C PHE A 227 -20.33 -0.31 0.57
N ASN A 228 -20.49 0.91 1.10
CA ASN A 228 -21.48 1.27 2.12
C ASN A 228 -21.44 0.43 3.43
N ILE A 229 -20.33 -0.25 3.76
CA ILE A 229 -20.15 -1.00 5.02
C ILE A 229 -19.51 -0.13 6.08
N LYS A 230 -20.26 0.28 7.11
CA LYS A 230 -19.84 1.31 8.07
C LYS A 230 -19.06 0.76 9.26
N GLU A 231 -19.22 -0.51 9.59
CA GLU A 231 -18.72 -1.16 10.81
C GLU A 231 -17.35 -1.84 10.62
N VAL A 232 -16.53 -1.34 9.69
CA VAL A 232 -15.18 -1.84 9.43
C VAL A 232 -14.16 -0.69 9.47
N PRO A 233 -12.90 -0.95 9.89
CA PRO A 233 -11.89 0.10 9.98
C PRO A 233 -11.52 0.68 8.61
N ILE A 234 -11.78 1.96 8.42
CA ILE A 234 -11.50 2.72 7.19
C ILE A 234 -10.42 3.76 7.46
N HIS A 235 -9.49 3.93 6.51
CA HIS A 235 -8.50 5.00 6.57
C HIS A 235 -8.97 6.22 5.77
N ILE A 236 -9.53 6.02 4.58
CA ILE A 236 -9.98 7.11 3.71
C ILE A 236 -11.38 6.85 3.14
N PRO A 237 -12.35 7.75 3.34
CA PRO A 237 -13.66 7.62 2.72
C PRO A 237 -13.67 8.19 1.30
N MET A 238 -14.53 7.65 0.44
CA MET A 238 -14.77 8.12 -0.93
C MET A 238 -16.26 8.45 -1.09
N PRO A 239 -16.68 9.68 -0.71
CA PRO A 239 -18.05 10.15 -0.89
C PRO A 239 -18.32 10.43 -2.37
N LEU A 240 -18.90 9.46 -3.09
CA LEU A 240 -19.25 9.57 -4.51
C LEU A 240 -20.53 10.38 -4.76
N ASP A 241 -20.76 11.47 -3.99
CA ASP A 241 -21.81 12.46 -4.26
C ASP A 241 -21.34 13.48 -5.30
N VAL A 242 -20.94 12.96 -6.47
CA VAL A 242 -20.43 13.75 -7.60
C VAL A 242 -21.17 13.39 -8.89
N GLU A 243 -21.11 14.29 -9.87
CA GLU A 243 -21.66 14.01 -11.19
C GLU A 243 -20.71 13.16 -12.03
N PHE A 244 -21.27 12.16 -12.69
CA PHE A 244 -20.54 11.23 -13.54
C PHE A 244 -20.84 11.47 -15.02
N ARG A 245 -19.81 11.37 -15.85
CA ARG A 245 -19.94 11.22 -17.30
C ARG A 245 -20.65 9.89 -17.60
N SER A 246 -21.32 9.82 -18.75
CA SER A 246 -21.86 8.52 -19.22
C SER A 246 -20.70 7.60 -19.61
N TYR A 247 -20.80 6.30 -19.30
CA TYR A 247 -19.70 5.36 -19.59
C TYR A 247 -19.26 5.34 -21.04
N LEU A 248 -20.22 5.38 -21.97
CA LEU A 248 -19.92 5.36 -23.40
C LEU A 248 -19.08 6.57 -23.83
N SER A 249 -19.14 7.70 -23.11
CA SER A 249 -18.39 8.91 -23.43
C SER A 249 -16.92 8.90 -22.98
N TYR A 250 -16.52 7.97 -22.12
CA TYR A 250 -15.16 7.90 -21.58
C TYR A 250 -14.53 6.50 -21.65
N LYS A 251 -15.27 5.53 -22.20
CA LYS A 251 -14.84 4.13 -22.26
C LYS A 251 -13.49 3.97 -22.97
N ASP A 252 -13.32 4.61 -24.12
CA ASP A 252 -12.12 4.44 -24.93
C ASP A 252 -10.93 5.14 -24.25
N GLU A 253 -11.13 6.36 -23.75
CA GLU A 253 -10.16 7.09 -22.91
C GLU A 253 -9.67 6.26 -21.71
N LEU A 254 -10.58 5.57 -21.00
CA LEU A 254 -10.23 4.70 -19.88
C LEU A 254 -9.42 3.47 -20.33
N ILE A 255 -9.77 2.85 -21.46
CA ILE A 255 -9.09 1.65 -21.97
C ILE A 255 -7.69 1.99 -22.47
N ASP A 256 -7.54 3.13 -23.15
CA ASP A 256 -6.29 3.57 -23.76
C ASP A 256 -5.27 4.02 -22.69
N SER A 257 -5.73 4.69 -21.64
CA SER A 257 -4.87 5.16 -20.54
C SER A 257 -4.54 4.09 -19.48
N LEU A 258 -5.30 2.99 -19.45
CA LEU A 258 -5.16 1.93 -18.43
C LEU A 258 -3.73 1.34 -18.34
N PRO A 259 -3.04 0.97 -19.43
CA PRO A 259 -1.68 0.42 -19.34
C PRO A 259 -0.69 1.39 -18.71
N LEU A 260 -0.79 2.68 -19.05
CA LEU A 260 0.09 3.73 -18.54
C LEU A 260 -0.15 3.98 -17.04
N ALA A 261 -1.42 4.10 -16.64
CA ALA A 261 -1.79 4.25 -15.24
C ALA A 261 -1.36 3.04 -14.40
N ARG A 262 -1.47 1.83 -14.96
CA ARG A 262 -0.98 0.61 -14.31
C ARG A 262 0.55 0.60 -14.20
N GLY A 263 1.27 1.01 -15.24
CA GLY A 263 2.73 1.16 -15.20
C GLY A 263 3.16 2.10 -14.07
N PHE A 264 2.53 3.27 -13.95
CA PHE A 264 2.76 4.20 -12.85
C PHE A 264 2.49 3.58 -11.48
N MET A 265 1.35 2.91 -11.30
CA MET A 265 1.02 2.22 -10.05
C MET A 265 2.09 1.19 -9.67
N LEU A 266 2.56 0.38 -10.63
CA LEU A 266 3.59 -0.63 -10.39
C LEU A 266 4.93 0.01 -10.01
N ASP A 267 5.32 1.10 -10.67
CA ASP A 267 6.51 1.88 -10.30
C ASP A 267 6.38 2.47 -8.89
N ALA A 268 5.21 2.99 -8.52
CA ALA A 268 4.96 3.53 -7.18
C ALA A 268 5.12 2.46 -6.10
N LEU A 269 4.64 1.23 -6.33
CA LEU A 269 4.76 0.11 -5.38
C LEU A 269 6.21 -0.34 -5.12
N LEU A 270 7.17 0.08 -5.95
CA LEU A 270 8.59 -0.16 -5.71
C LEU A 270 9.16 0.66 -4.55
N PHE A 271 8.47 1.72 -4.15
CA PHE A 271 8.89 2.61 -3.07
C PHE A 271 8.35 2.14 -1.72
N GLN A 272 9.23 2.17 -0.72
CA GLN A 272 8.92 1.89 0.69
C GLN A 272 9.31 3.12 1.54
N PRO A 273 8.55 4.24 1.45
CA PRO A 273 8.91 5.47 2.13
C PRO A 273 9.09 5.28 3.64
N GLN A 274 10.19 5.79 4.18
CA GLN A 274 10.49 5.72 5.61
C GLN A 274 10.08 7.03 6.32
N ILE A 275 9.53 6.91 7.52
CA ILE A 275 9.26 8.04 8.40
C ILE A 275 10.48 8.22 9.31
N SER A 276 11.07 9.43 9.29
CA SER A 276 12.20 9.74 10.17
C SER A 276 11.77 10.01 11.61
N ASP A 277 12.66 9.77 12.59
CA ASP A 277 12.43 10.09 14.00
C ASP A 277 12.03 11.55 14.24
N LYS A 278 12.56 12.48 13.43
CA LYS A 278 12.23 13.90 13.51
C LYS A 278 10.76 14.17 13.16
N LEU A 279 10.20 13.40 12.24
CA LEU A 279 8.82 13.54 11.81
C LEU A 279 7.85 12.77 12.72
N GLN A 280 8.30 11.76 13.46
CA GLN A 280 7.47 10.98 14.38
C GLN A 280 6.67 11.89 15.33
N ARG A 281 7.28 12.91 15.94
CA ARG A 281 6.57 13.84 16.83
C ARG A 281 5.42 14.57 16.13
N ARG A 282 5.57 14.89 14.84
CA ARG A 282 4.53 15.53 14.03
C ARG A 282 3.42 14.55 13.64
N ILE A 283 3.77 13.28 13.43
CA ILE A 283 2.79 12.20 13.27
C ILE A 283 1.95 12.10 14.54
N ASP A 284 2.58 12.07 15.71
CA ASP A 284 1.89 11.99 17.00
C ASP A 284 0.91 13.17 17.17
N GLU A 285 1.34 14.41 16.91
CA GLU A 285 0.48 15.60 16.92
C GLU A 285 -0.71 15.50 15.94
N ALA A 286 -0.49 14.97 14.73
CA ALA A 286 -1.54 14.79 13.74
C ALA A 286 -2.54 13.67 14.11
N MET A 287 -2.10 12.67 14.87
CA MET A 287 -2.97 11.62 15.41
C MET A 287 -3.93 12.17 16.46
N TYR A 288 -3.46 13.06 17.35
CA TYR A 288 -4.34 13.78 18.29
C TYR A 288 -5.40 14.60 17.55
N PHE A 289 -5.06 15.23 16.43
CA PHE A 289 -6.05 15.95 15.60
C PHE A 289 -7.17 15.03 15.09
N VAL A 290 -6.85 13.84 14.57
CA VAL A 290 -7.88 12.87 14.11
C VAL A 290 -8.76 12.44 15.27
N MET A 291 -8.15 12.20 16.43
CA MET A 291 -8.88 11.79 17.62
C MET A 291 -9.83 12.87 18.13
N GLU A 292 -9.39 14.13 18.20
CA GLU A 292 -10.22 15.26 18.61
C GLU A 292 -11.44 15.44 17.69
N GLU A 293 -11.28 15.26 16.38
CA GLU A 293 -12.38 15.30 15.40
C GLU A 293 -13.41 14.18 15.60
N ILE A 294 -13.03 13.08 16.25
CA ILE A 294 -13.88 11.90 16.47
C ILE A 294 -14.55 11.92 17.84
N ILE A 295 -13.81 12.22 18.91
CA ILE A 295 -14.34 12.16 20.30
C ILE A 295 -15.54 13.08 20.52
N HIS A 296 -15.60 14.20 19.79
CA HIS A 296 -16.70 15.17 19.91
C HIS A 296 -17.93 14.82 19.05
N ALA A 297 -17.92 13.70 18.33
CA ALA A 297 -19.03 13.29 17.48
C ALA A 297 -19.95 12.28 18.18
N ASP A 298 -21.25 12.57 18.24
CA ASP A 298 -22.25 11.61 18.74
C ASP A 298 -22.38 10.37 17.84
N ALA A 299 -22.19 10.57 16.53
CA ALA A 299 -22.25 9.52 15.53
C ALA A 299 -21.27 9.80 14.40
N LEU A 300 -20.71 8.73 13.82
CA LEU A 300 -19.79 8.81 12.69
C LEU A 300 -20.39 8.18 11.44
N PRO A 301 -20.00 8.64 10.24
CA PRO A 301 -20.44 8.01 9.02
C PRO A 301 -19.93 6.57 8.83
N TYR A 302 -18.81 6.22 9.47
CA TYR A 302 -18.16 4.91 9.43
C TYR A 302 -17.15 4.76 10.59
N GLN A 303 -16.64 3.55 10.84
CA GLN A 303 -15.56 3.30 11.78
C GLN A 303 -14.22 3.80 11.22
N GLN A 304 -13.76 4.95 11.67
CA GLN A 304 -12.43 5.46 11.33
C GLN A 304 -11.35 4.64 12.04
N ASP A 305 -10.34 4.19 11.31
CA ASP A 305 -9.11 3.68 11.91
C ASP A 305 -8.28 4.85 12.40
N ILE A 306 -8.32 5.11 13.71
CA ILE A 306 -7.64 6.25 14.32
C ILE A 306 -6.14 5.99 14.37
N GLY A 307 -5.74 4.82 14.89
CA GLY A 307 -4.35 4.44 15.20
C GLY A 307 -3.40 4.35 14.02
N SER A 308 -3.90 4.20 12.78
CA SER A 308 -3.04 4.00 11.61
C SER A 308 -3.33 4.92 10.41
N VAL A 309 -4.38 5.74 10.43
CA VAL A 309 -4.73 6.58 9.26
C VAL A 309 -3.63 7.57 8.89
N ILE A 310 -3.09 8.34 9.83
CA ILE A 310 -2.06 9.34 9.54
C ILE A 310 -0.80 8.70 8.98
N PRO A 311 -0.15 7.71 9.63
CA PRO A 311 1.07 7.13 9.09
C PRO A 311 0.85 6.47 7.72
N LYS A 312 -0.29 5.79 7.49
CA LYS A 312 -0.60 5.15 6.21
C LYS A 312 -0.88 6.15 5.08
N LEU A 313 -1.65 7.20 5.34
CA LEU A 313 -1.90 8.23 4.31
C LEU A 313 -0.61 8.99 3.98
N THR A 314 0.17 9.33 5.00
CA THR A 314 1.43 10.05 4.84
C THR A 314 2.42 9.26 3.97
N THR A 315 2.58 7.97 4.21
CA THR A 315 3.48 7.12 3.42
C THR A 315 2.92 6.78 2.05
N ALA A 316 1.59 6.64 1.90
CA ALA A 316 0.94 6.50 0.60
C ALA A 316 1.14 7.77 -0.27
N PHE A 317 1.10 8.96 0.32
CA PHE A 317 1.42 10.22 -0.38
C PHE A 317 2.88 10.27 -0.81
N ALA A 318 3.82 9.98 0.09
CA ALA A 318 5.23 9.90 -0.27
C ALA A 318 5.47 8.88 -1.40
N ARG A 319 4.74 7.76 -1.39
CA ARG A 319 4.79 6.74 -2.45
C ARG A 319 4.20 7.26 -3.77
N LEU A 320 3.08 7.97 -3.73
CA LEU A 320 2.48 8.62 -4.90
C LEU A 320 3.45 9.63 -5.53
N ASP A 321 4.24 10.32 -4.70
CA ASP A 321 5.30 11.23 -5.14
C ASP A 321 6.62 10.52 -5.48
N THR A 322 6.67 9.19 -5.37
CA THR A 322 7.85 8.34 -5.60
C THR A 322 9.07 8.77 -4.77
N GLN A 323 8.83 9.10 -3.50
CA GLN A 323 9.83 9.49 -2.53
C GLN A 323 10.28 8.28 -1.69
N THR A 324 11.55 8.26 -1.31
CA THR A 324 12.10 7.22 -0.41
C THR A 324 11.96 7.56 1.07
N ASN A 325 11.73 8.85 1.38
CA ASN A 325 11.53 9.34 2.73
C ASN A 325 10.30 10.23 2.75
N VAL A 326 9.54 10.14 3.83
CA VAL A 326 8.38 10.98 4.07
C VAL A 326 8.81 12.40 4.41
N THR A 327 8.07 13.37 3.88
CA THR A 327 8.22 14.79 4.20
C THR A 327 7.05 15.34 5.04
N LEU A 328 7.23 16.53 5.61
CA LEU A 328 6.15 17.25 6.30
C LEU A 328 5.00 17.61 5.35
N GLU A 329 5.30 17.84 4.07
CA GLU A 329 4.29 18.11 3.05
C GLU A 329 3.37 16.91 2.87
N ASN A 330 3.91 15.69 2.76
CA ASN A 330 3.09 14.48 2.64
C ASN A 330 2.18 14.26 3.85
N LEU A 331 2.67 14.59 5.06
CA LEU A 331 1.86 14.54 6.29
C LEU A 331 0.69 15.52 6.22
N ASN A 332 0.97 16.76 5.82
CA ASN A 332 -0.05 17.79 5.71
C ASN A 332 -1.08 17.45 4.62
N GLU A 333 -0.65 17.00 3.44
CA GLU A 333 -1.54 16.53 2.38
C GLU A 333 -2.42 15.37 2.85
N GLY A 334 -1.83 14.37 3.53
CA GLY A 334 -2.54 13.24 4.14
C GLY A 334 -3.64 13.68 5.11
N LYS A 335 -3.28 14.56 6.04
CA LYS A 335 -4.17 15.11 7.05
C LYS A 335 -5.31 15.93 6.44
N PHE A 336 -5.00 16.85 5.52
CA PHE A 336 -6.01 17.75 4.94
C PHE A 336 -6.98 17.00 4.03
N LEU A 337 -6.47 16.10 3.18
CA LEU A 337 -7.31 15.25 2.34
C LEU A 337 -8.30 14.44 3.19
N TRP A 338 -7.81 13.82 4.27
CA TRP A 338 -8.67 13.08 5.19
C TRP A 338 -9.76 13.96 5.80
N ALA A 339 -9.40 15.13 6.32
CA ALA A 339 -10.35 16.05 6.96
C ALA A 339 -11.44 16.52 5.98
N ASP A 340 -11.05 16.85 4.75
CA ASP A 340 -11.98 17.30 3.70
C ASP A 340 -12.93 16.17 3.29
N LEU A 341 -12.41 14.97 3.05
CA LEU A 341 -13.22 13.81 2.69
C LEU A 341 -14.15 13.39 3.84
N MET A 342 -13.69 13.47 5.09
CA MET A 342 -14.51 13.19 6.27
C MET A 342 -15.65 14.20 6.39
N THR A 343 -15.37 15.49 6.21
CA THR A 343 -16.39 16.56 6.21
C THR A 343 -17.42 16.32 5.11
N GLN A 344 -16.99 16.03 3.88
CA GLN A 344 -17.89 15.70 2.77
C GLN A 344 -18.74 14.47 3.08
N THR A 345 -18.12 13.44 3.65
CA THR A 345 -18.80 12.20 4.02
C THR A 345 -19.92 12.44 5.03
N LYS A 346 -19.68 13.29 6.05
CA LYS A 346 -20.70 13.70 7.02
C LYS A 346 -21.92 14.37 6.34
N HIS A 347 -21.73 15.06 5.20
CA HIS A 347 -22.85 15.63 4.43
C HIS A 347 -23.63 14.61 3.59
N VAL A 348 -22.98 13.53 3.14
CA VAL A 348 -23.61 12.48 2.33
C VAL A 348 -24.39 11.49 3.19
N VAL A 349 -23.90 11.19 4.39
CA VAL A 349 -24.52 10.21 5.30
C VAL A 349 -25.58 10.87 6.17
N THR A 350 -26.85 10.59 5.88
CA THR A 350 -28.00 11.12 6.63
C THR A 350 -28.15 10.55 8.04
N ALA A 351 -27.66 9.33 8.30
CA ALA A 351 -27.64 8.71 9.62
C ALA A 351 -26.30 8.00 9.84
N GLY A 352 -25.49 8.55 10.75
CA GLY A 352 -24.26 7.92 11.23
C GLY A 352 -24.54 6.70 12.11
N VAL A 353 -23.46 6.04 12.53
CA VAL A 353 -23.47 4.99 13.54
C VAL A 353 -22.94 5.59 14.84
N ASP A 354 -23.60 5.26 15.94
CA ASP A 354 -23.21 5.66 17.29
C ASP A 354 -21.74 5.30 17.58
N ILE A 355 -20.98 6.27 18.10
CA ILE A 355 -19.57 6.11 18.42
C ILE A 355 -19.31 4.99 19.44
N ASP A 356 -20.21 4.81 20.43
CA ASP A 356 -20.12 3.76 21.45
C ASP A 356 -20.33 2.36 20.85
N VAL A 357 -21.03 2.28 19.71
CA VAL A 357 -21.19 1.03 18.96
C VAL A 357 -19.94 0.75 18.14
N LEU A 358 -19.40 1.76 17.44
CA LEU A 358 -18.23 1.62 16.57
C LEU A 358 -16.94 1.28 17.33
N TYR A 359 -16.76 1.84 18.53
CA TYR A 359 -15.54 1.67 19.32
C TYR A 359 -15.77 0.90 20.63
N ARG A 360 -16.82 0.06 20.65
CA ARG A 360 -17.11 -0.80 21.80
C ARG A 360 -15.92 -1.72 22.10
N ARG A 361 -15.36 -1.57 23.30
CA ARG A 361 -14.25 -2.41 23.75
C ARG A 361 -14.70 -3.76 24.30
N THR A 362 -13.93 -4.80 24.02
CA THR A 362 -14.10 -6.11 24.66
C THR A 362 -13.37 -6.17 26.03
N PRO A 363 -13.70 -7.14 26.90
CA PRO A 363 -12.98 -7.31 28.16
C PRO A 363 -11.46 -7.53 27.99
N TYR A 364 -11.03 -8.15 26.89
CA TYR A 364 -9.61 -8.33 26.59
C TYR A 364 -8.92 -7.01 26.26
N GLU A 365 -9.58 -6.14 25.48
CA GLU A 365 -9.04 -4.81 25.13
C GLU A 365 -8.94 -3.90 26.36
N ILE A 366 -9.96 -3.92 27.23
CA ILE A 366 -9.95 -3.16 28.49
C ILE A 366 -8.79 -3.61 29.38
N ARG A 367 -8.64 -4.93 29.56
CA ARG A 367 -7.58 -5.51 30.40
C ARG A 367 -6.19 -5.22 29.81
N LEU A 368 -6.03 -5.40 28.51
CA LEU A 368 -4.77 -5.12 27.83
C LEU A 368 -4.39 -3.66 27.98
N LEU A 369 -5.32 -2.72 27.78
CA LEU A 369 -5.03 -1.30 27.96
C LEU A 369 -4.58 -0.96 29.38
N GLY A 370 -5.18 -1.61 30.40
CA GLY A 370 -4.71 -1.51 31.79
C GLY A 370 -3.28 -2.04 31.95
N ASP A 371 -3.01 -3.25 31.46
CA ASP A 371 -1.68 -3.86 31.50
C ASP A 371 -0.64 -2.97 30.78
N LEU A 372 -0.98 -2.37 29.62
CA LEU A 372 -0.08 -1.47 28.88
C LEU A 372 0.31 -0.24 29.71
N LYS A 373 -0.66 0.39 30.38
CA LYS A 373 -0.41 1.55 31.26
C LYS A 373 0.49 1.18 32.44
N GLU A 374 0.21 0.05 33.10
CA GLU A 374 1.06 -0.45 34.20
C GLU A 374 2.50 -0.72 33.72
N ILE A 375 2.68 -1.34 32.55
CA ILE A 375 4.00 -1.62 31.97
C ILE A 375 4.74 -0.31 31.66
N ASP A 376 4.06 0.66 31.05
CA ASP A 376 4.63 1.96 30.70
C ASP A 376 5.08 2.74 31.95
N GLU A 377 4.26 2.73 33.02
CA GLU A 377 4.59 3.34 34.32
C GLU A 377 5.84 2.73 34.98
N THR A 378 6.14 1.45 34.71
CA THR A 378 7.36 0.79 35.19
C THR A 378 8.61 1.11 34.36
N GLY A 379 8.47 1.89 33.28
CA GLY A 379 9.56 2.27 32.37
C GLY A 379 9.98 1.16 31.41
N VAL A 380 9.17 0.11 31.25
CA VAL A 380 9.43 -0.97 30.30
C VAL A 380 8.96 -0.54 28.92
N ILE A 381 9.84 -0.66 27.92
CA ILE A 381 9.53 -0.32 26.54
C ILE A 381 8.40 -1.21 26.01
N LEU A 382 7.34 -0.59 25.49
CA LEU A 382 6.17 -1.27 24.95
C LEU A 382 6.46 -1.86 23.56
N THR A 383 7.09 -3.03 23.51
CA THR A 383 7.19 -3.87 22.31
C THR A 383 6.18 -5.03 22.39
N ILE A 384 5.77 -5.60 21.25
CA ILE A 384 4.88 -6.77 21.25
C ILE A 384 5.46 -7.92 22.07
N GLU A 385 6.77 -8.15 21.99
CA GLU A 385 7.45 -9.18 22.76
C GLU A 385 7.34 -8.93 24.27
N ASN A 386 7.57 -7.69 24.72
CA ASN A 386 7.44 -7.33 26.13
C ASN A 386 5.99 -7.42 26.60
N ILE A 387 5.04 -6.99 25.78
CA ILE A 387 3.60 -7.05 26.11
C ILE A 387 3.16 -8.50 26.30
N LYS A 388 3.54 -9.41 25.38
CA LYS A 388 3.24 -10.85 25.49
C LYS A 388 3.79 -11.48 26.77
N LYS A 389 4.92 -10.99 27.29
CA LYS A 389 5.53 -11.49 28.54
C LYS A 389 4.84 -11.00 29.81
N HIS A 390 4.22 -9.83 29.78
CA HIS A 390 3.70 -9.16 30.99
C HIS A 390 2.17 -9.14 31.07
N THR A 391 1.47 -9.28 29.94
CA THR A 391 0.01 -9.29 29.93
C THR A 391 -0.57 -10.59 30.47
N LYS A 392 -1.76 -10.49 31.07
CA LYS A 392 -2.51 -11.63 31.60
C LYS A 392 -3.61 -12.12 30.63
N ILE A 393 -3.71 -11.56 29.43
CA ILE A 393 -4.61 -12.06 28.38
C ILE A 393 -3.96 -13.24 27.63
N PRO A 394 -4.76 -14.14 27.03
CA PRO A 394 -4.22 -15.23 26.23
C PRO A 394 -3.39 -14.72 25.05
N GLU A 395 -2.25 -15.36 24.78
CA GLU A 395 -1.30 -14.92 23.74
C GLU A 395 -1.96 -14.76 22.36
N TRP A 396 -2.88 -15.66 22.02
CA TRP A 396 -3.62 -15.63 20.74
C TRP A 396 -4.63 -14.48 20.61
N GLU A 397 -5.00 -13.82 21.71
CA GLU A 397 -5.87 -12.62 21.69
C GLU A 397 -5.07 -11.32 21.70
N VAL A 398 -3.76 -11.34 22.03
CA VAL A 398 -2.94 -10.13 22.19
C VAL A 398 -2.93 -9.28 20.92
N GLU A 399 -2.57 -9.87 19.78
CA GLU A 399 -2.46 -9.13 18.52
C GLU A 399 -3.80 -8.57 18.05
N LYS A 400 -4.89 -9.32 18.25
CA LYS A 400 -6.25 -8.89 17.92
C LYS A 400 -6.71 -7.75 18.82
N ALA A 401 -6.41 -7.82 20.12
CA ALA A 401 -6.73 -6.76 21.06
C ALA A 401 -5.91 -5.50 20.80
N LEU A 402 -4.60 -5.63 20.52
CA LEU A 402 -3.74 -4.51 20.10
C LEU A 402 -4.28 -3.83 18.83
N LYS A 403 -4.63 -4.61 17.80
CA LYS A 403 -5.21 -4.07 16.57
C LYS A 403 -6.47 -3.26 16.84
N ARG A 404 -7.37 -3.75 17.71
CA ARG A 404 -8.60 -3.02 18.05
C ARG A 404 -8.35 -1.78 18.90
N LEU A 405 -7.40 -1.82 19.83
CA LEU A 405 -6.98 -0.65 20.60
C LEU A 405 -6.38 0.41 19.68
N SER A 406 -5.58 -0.01 18.68
CA SER A 406 -5.00 0.86 17.67
C SER A 406 -6.10 1.51 16.82
N THR A 407 -6.96 0.71 16.19
CA THR A 407 -8.10 1.22 15.40
C THR A 407 -8.97 2.21 16.20
N SER A 408 -9.15 1.98 17.51
CA SER A 408 -9.97 2.85 18.38
C SER A 408 -9.22 4.05 18.96
N GLY A 409 -7.95 4.25 18.60
CA GLY A 409 -7.18 5.42 19.03
C GLY A 409 -6.70 5.39 20.48
N TYR A 410 -6.62 4.20 21.10
CA TYR A 410 -6.02 4.07 22.44
C TYR A 410 -4.50 3.91 22.39
N ILE A 411 -4.00 3.38 21.28
CA ILE A 411 -2.57 3.19 21.02
C ILE A 411 -2.26 3.53 19.56
N TYR A 412 -0.98 3.69 19.25
CA TYR A 412 -0.47 3.74 17.89
C TYR A 412 0.92 3.09 17.84
N TYR A 413 1.34 2.68 16.65
CA TYR A 413 2.66 2.09 16.43
C TYR A 413 3.65 3.17 16.00
N LYS A 414 4.75 3.31 16.73
CA LYS A 414 5.86 4.23 16.44
C LYS A 414 6.83 3.58 15.45
N CYS A 415 7.53 4.40 14.68
CA CYS A 415 8.44 3.92 13.62
C CYS A 415 9.60 3.06 14.12
N ASP A 416 9.96 3.15 15.40
CA ASP A 416 10.96 2.29 16.04
C ASP A 416 10.42 0.90 16.45
N GLY A 417 9.16 0.60 16.10
CA GLY A 417 8.49 -0.67 16.43
C GLY A 417 7.93 -0.73 17.85
N THR A 418 7.96 0.38 18.59
CA THR A 418 7.34 0.49 19.92
C THR A 418 5.89 0.97 19.82
N ILE A 419 5.13 0.78 20.89
CA ILE A 419 3.74 1.20 20.99
C ILE A 419 3.68 2.48 21.81
N GLY A 420 3.04 3.52 21.26
CA GLY A 420 2.64 4.70 22.02
C GLY A 420 1.24 4.53 22.58
N ILE A 421 1.03 4.97 23.83
CA ILE A 421 -0.30 5.11 24.43
C ILE A 421 -0.80 6.53 24.14
N ILE A 422 -2.07 6.65 23.79
CA ILE A 422 -2.74 7.95 23.62
C ILE A 422 -3.40 8.28 24.95
N GLU A 423 -3.02 9.43 25.54
CA GLU A 423 -3.61 9.91 26.79
C GLU A 423 -4.96 10.58 26.50
N PHE A 424 -5.98 10.22 27.28
CA PHE A 424 -7.35 10.73 27.20
C PHE A 424 -7.63 11.71 28.33
#